data_AF-A0A2U1V726-F1
#
_entry.id   AF-A0A2U1V726-F1
#
_cell.length_a   1.000
_cell.length_b   1.000
_cell.length_c   1.000
_cell.angle_alpha   90.00
_cell.angle_beta   90.00
_cell.angle_gamma   90.00
#
_symmetry.space_group_name_H-M   'P 1'
#
loop_
_entity.id
_entity.type
_entity.pdbx_description
1 polymer ?
#
loop_
_entity_poly.entity_id
_entity_poly.type
_entity_poly.pdbx_seq_one_letter_code
_entity_poly.pdbx_strand_id
1 'polypeptide(L)'
;MVDPDILVVGAGAAGLAAARAIRAAGRGVRVLEARHRPGGRAWTDSTTLAAPFDLGATWLHQALDNPLAPLAAGAAPFDHDAVRRHLCLIDGRPAAEAEMADYDATYAAFHARLRAALPEAPPGASAADFAPRGGPWDAMVAHWEGPVICAAPLAEMDLRDFLDTQLDAPNWLLPQGIGNFLSGLAAGLPVTYGAAVERLRWGGAGVVAEGAFGQVAARAAIVTLPTALLAAGALRFDPPLPAETEQAAHDLPLGLLNKIGLRAAGEDRLGLAPFTG
;
A
#
# COMPACT_ATOMS: atom_id res chain seq x y z
N MET A 1 -23.14 4.09 -27.12
CA MET A 1 -21.75 4.38 -26.69
C MET A 1 -20.86 3.41 -27.45
N VAL A 2 -19.72 3.85 -27.99
CA VAL A 2 -18.76 2.93 -28.63
C VAL A 2 -18.05 2.16 -27.53
N ASP A 3 -17.87 0.86 -27.71
CA ASP A 3 -17.14 0.02 -26.77
C ASP A 3 -15.66 0.47 -26.65
N PRO A 4 -15.08 0.52 -25.44
CA PRO A 4 -13.67 0.86 -25.28
C PRO A 4 -12.77 -0.22 -25.90
N ASP A 5 -11.56 0.16 -26.33
CA ASP A 5 -10.55 -0.83 -26.71
C ASP A 5 -10.14 -1.69 -25.51
N ILE A 6 -9.91 -1.03 -24.37
CA ILE A 6 -9.41 -1.68 -23.15
C ILE A 6 -10.30 -1.31 -21.97
N LEU A 7 -10.71 -2.33 -21.22
CA LEU A 7 -11.38 -2.17 -19.93
C LEU A 7 -10.35 -2.22 -18.79
N VAL A 8 -10.50 -1.37 -17.79
CA VAL A 8 -9.74 -1.46 -16.54
C VAL A 8 -10.70 -1.71 -15.39
N VAL A 9 -10.45 -2.74 -14.59
CA VAL A 9 -11.25 -3.08 -13.42
C VAL A 9 -10.50 -2.62 -12.16
N GLY A 10 -11.07 -1.62 -11.47
CA GLY A 10 -10.50 -0.93 -10.33
C GLY A 10 -9.88 0.43 -10.70
N ALA A 11 -10.19 1.46 -9.92
CA ALA A 11 -9.65 2.81 -10.00
C ALA A 11 -8.71 3.12 -8.80
N GLY A 12 -7.97 2.12 -8.33
CA GLY A 12 -6.81 2.32 -7.47
C GLY A 12 -5.57 2.80 -8.24
N ALA A 13 -4.44 3.01 -7.57
CA ALA A 13 -3.21 3.51 -8.18
C ALA A 13 -2.83 2.77 -9.48
N ALA A 14 -2.85 1.43 -9.47
CA ALA A 14 -2.53 0.59 -10.63
C ALA A 14 -3.51 0.80 -11.80
N GLY A 15 -4.82 0.82 -11.53
CA GLY A 15 -5.83 1.02 -12.56
C GLY A 15 -5.81 2.43 -13.15
N LEU A 16 -5.57 3.46 -12.32
CA LEU A 16 -5.38 4.83 -12.77
C LEU A 16 -4.13 4.97 -13.64
N ALA A 17 -3.01 4.35 -13.26
CA ALA A 17 -1.80 4.34 -14.06
C ALA A 17 -2.03 3.66 -15.42
N ALA A 18 -2.68 2.49 -15.43
CA ALA A 18 -3.04 1.77 -16.64
C ALA A 18 -3.92 2.62 -17.57
N ALA A 19 -4.99 3.23 -17.03
CA ALA A 19 -5.90 4.05 -17.83
C ALA A 19 -5.21 5.29 -18.42
N ARG A 20 -4.31 5.93 -17.67
CA ARG A 20 -3.50 7.06 -18.18
C ARG A 20 -2.56 6.62 -19.30
N ALA A 21 -1.88 5.48 -19.15
CA ALA A 21 -1.00 4.92 -20.18
C ALA A 21 -1.77 4.55 -21.45
N ILE A 22 -2.94 3.94 -21.32
CA ILE A 22 -3.80 3.58 -22.47
C ILE A 22 -4.24 4.84 -23.23
N ARG A 23 -4.65 5.90 -22.52
CA ARG A 23 -5.02 7.18 -23.15
C ARG A 23 -3.83 7.85 -23.82
N ALA A 24 -2.65 7.84 -23.19
CA ALA A 24 -1.43 8.38 -23.77
C ALA A 24 -1.05 7.65 -25.07
N ALA A 25 -1.38 6.36 -25.18
CA ALA A 25 -1.24 5.57 -26.39
C ALA A 25 -2.36 5.80 -27.44
N GLY A 26 -3.27 6.75 -27.21
CA GLY A 26 -4.35 7.10 -28.14
C GLY A 26 -5.48 6.06 -28.25
N ARG A 27 -5.61 5.16 -27.28
CA ARG A 27 -6.61 4.09 -27.28
C ARG A 27 -7.82 4.42 -26.41
N GLY A 28 -8.98 3.86 -26.78
CA GLY A 28 -10.20 3.98 -25.98
C GLY A 28 -10.10 3.16 -24.69
N VAL A 29 -10.35 3.80 -23.55
CA VAL A 29 -10.37 3.13 -22.25
C VAL A 29 -11.67 3.38 -21.52
N ARG A 30 -12.11 2.43 -20.70
CA ARG A 30 -13.10 2.64 -19.65
C ARG A 30 -12.62 2.01 -18.36
N VAL A 31 -12.82 2.69 -17.24
CA VAL A 31 -12.49 2.16 -15.91
C VAL A 31 -13.79 1.86 -15.16
N LEU A 32 -13.90 0.68 -14.57
CA LEU A 32 -15.03 0.30 -13.71
C LEU A 32 -14.53 0.17 -12.27
N GLU A 33 -15.08 0.98 -11.37
CA GLU A 33 -14.72 1.01 -9.96
C GLU A 33 -15.91 0.64 -9.09
N ALA A 34 -15.74 -0.36 -8.23
CA ALA A 34 -16.80 -0.87 -7.36
C ALA A 34 -17.28 0.17 -6.34
N ARG A 35 -16.37 1.01 -5.82
CA ARG A 35 -16.67 2.06 -4.84
C ARG A 35 -17.20 3.32 -5.51
N HIS A 36 -17.73 4.23 -4.70
CA HIS A 36 -18.13 5.57 -5.14
C HIS A 36 -16.97 6.59 -5.13
N ARG A 37 -15.73 6.12 -5.13
CA ARG A 37 -14.51 6.95 -5.12
C ARG A 37 -13.33 6.23 -5.77
N PRO A 38 -12.36 6.96 -6.33
CA PRO A 38 -11.08 6.39 -6.77
C PRO A 38 -10.11 6.18 -5.59
N GLY A 39 -8.88 5.76 -5.91
CA GLY A 39 -7.76 5.65 -4.98
C GLY A 39 -7.60 4.28 -4.33
N GLY A 40 -8.65 3.46 -4.29
CA GLY A 40 -8.61 2.12 -3.72
C GLY A 40 -8.17 2.15 -2.25
N ARG A 41 -7.01 1.56 -1.98
CA ARG A 41 -6.35 1.53 -0.65
C ARG A 41 -5.71 2.85 -0.24
N ALA A 42 -5.53 3.82 -1.14
CA ALA A 42 -5.20 5.17 -0.75
C ALA A 42 -6.50 5.95 -0.53
N TRP A 43 -6.75 6.35 0.71
CA TRP A 43 -7.93 7.12 1.08
C TRP A 43 -7.56 8.15 2.12
N THR A 44 -7.78 9.41 1.78
CA THR A 44 -7.61 10.52 2.69
C THR A 44 -8.98 10.93 3.22
N ASP A 45 -9.11 11.01 4.54
CA ASP A 45 -10.19 11.76 5.18
C ASP A 45 -9.70 13.18 5.48
N SER A 46 -10.39 14.18 4.93
CA SER A 46 -10.06 15.60 5.13
C SER A 46 -11.05 16.31 6.06
N THR A 47 -11.96 15.57 6.69
CA THR A 47 -13.11 16.15 7.40
C THR A 47 -13.08 15.95 8.91
N THR A 48 -12.60 14.79 9.40
CA THR A 48 -12.75 14.46 10.83
C THR A 48 -11.76 15.17 11.74
N LEU A 49 -10.48 15.28 11.34
CA LEU A 49 -9.40 15.73 12.23
C LEU A 49 -8.97 17.20 12.00
N ALA A 50 -9.74 17.97 11.25
CA ALA A 50 -9.39 19.33 10.81
C ALA A 50 -8.09 19.44 9.98
N ALA A 51 -7.52 18.30 9.58
CA ALA A 51 -6.51 18.17 8.55
C ALA A 51 -6.65 16.84 7.81
N PRO A 52 -6.07 16.74 6.60
CA PRO A 52 -5.98 15.49 5.85
C PRO A 52 -5.31 14.38 6.65
N PHE A 53 -6.00 13.25 6.77
CA PHE A 53 -5.50 12.03 7.39
C PHE A 53 -5.64 10.87 6.41
N ASP A 54 -4.51 10.29 6.01
CA ASP A 54 -4.50 9.10 5.16
C ASP A 54 -4.86 7.85 5.98
N LEU A 55 -6.07 7.35 5.75
CA LEU A 55 -6.59 6.10 6.34
C LEU A 55 -5.91 4.85 5.76
N GLY A 56 -5.19 5.00 4.64
CA GLY A 56 -4.48 3.92 3.96
C GLY A 56 -3.04 4.31 3.61
N ALA A 57 -2.66 4.27 2.34
CA ALA A 57 -1.33 4.69 1.90
C ALA A 57 -1.04 6.16 2.29
N THR A 58 0.16 6.44 2.81
CA THR A 58 0.51 7.75 3.40
C THR A 58 1.80 8.34 2.82
N TRP A 59 2.81 7.53 2.51
CA TRP A 59 4.10 8.01 2.05
C TRP A 59 4.36 7.70 0.57
N LEU A 60 5.11 8.59 -0.07
CA LEU A 60 5.89 8.28 -1.26
C LEU A 60 7.29 7.86 -0.76
N HIS A 61 7.45 6.56 -0.54
CA HIS A 61 8.72 5.99 -0.09
C HIS A 61 9.80 6.09 -1.16
N GLN A 62 11.07 6.23 -0.73
CA GLN A 62 12.22 6.42 -1.63
C GLN A 62 11.92 7.44 -2.72
N ALA A 63 11.51 8.65 -2.32
CA ALA A 63 10.84 9.59 -3.20
C ALA A 63 11.66 10.00 -4.44
N LEU A 64 12.99 9.89 -4.38
CA LEU A 64 13.87 10.18 -5.51
C LEU A 64 13.77 9.14 -6.65
N ASP A 65 13.46 7.89 -6.31
CA ASP A 65 13.26 6.80 -7.27
C ASP A 65 11.77 6.49 -7.51
N ASN A 66 10.88 7.20 -6.82
CA ASN A 66 9.45 6.93 -6.85
C ASN A 66 8.78 7.47 -8.12
N PRO A 67 8.09 6.65 -8.93
CA PRO A 67 7.48 7.08 -10.19
C PRO A 67 6.31 8.06 -10.01
N LEU A 68 5.75 8.17 -8.81
CA LEU A 68 4.69 9.14 -8.50
C LEU A 68 5.25 10.50 -8.07
N ALA A 69 6.51 10.58 -7.62
CA ALA A 69 7.08 11.83 -7.13
C ALA A 69 7.08 12.96 -8.18
N PRO A 70 7.45 12.74 -9.46
CA PRO A 70 7.35 13.78 -10.49
C PRO A 70 5.91 14.28 -10.71
N LEU A 71 4.92 13.41 -10.55
CA LEU A 71 3.51 13.76 -10.69
C LEU A 71 2.99 14.54 -9.47
N ALA A 72 3.62 14.37 -8.32
CA ALA A 72 3.26 15.02 -7.06
C ALA A 72 3.95 16.37 -6.86
N ALA A 73 4.80 16.84 -7.79
CA ALA A 73 5.55 18.09 -7.62
C ALA A 73 4.65 19.32 -7.32
N GLY A 74 3.46 19.39 -7.94
CA GLY A 74 2.47 20.44 -7.68
C GLY A 74 1.69 20.29 -6.36
N ALA A 75 1.86 19.18 -5.65
CA ALA A 75 1.20 18.90 -4.37
C ALA A 75 2.04 19.34 -3.16
N ALA A 76 3.17 20.02 -3.37
CA ALA A 76 4.09 20.49 -2.33
C ALA A 76 4.53 19.36 -1.37
N PRO A 77 5.12 18.26 -1.88
CA PRO A 77 5.64 17.20 -1.03
C PRO A 77 6.73 17.72 -0.09
N PHE A 78 6.81 17.15 1.10
CA PHE A 78 7.88 17.44 2.05
C PHE A 78 8.46 16.14 2.61
N ASP A 79 9.73 16.20 3.01
CA ASP A 79 10.41 15.06 3.61
C ASP A 79 9.89 14.82 5.03
N HIS A 80 9.21 13.70 5.22
CA HIS A 80 8.72 13.29 6.53
C HIS A 80 9.86 12.97 7.49
N ASP A 81 10.96 12.44 6.98
CA ASP A 81 12.08 11.98 7.81
C ASP A 81 12.76 13.17 8.50
N ALA A 82 12.68 14.36 7.89
CA ALA A 82 13.18 15.62 8.46
C ALA A 82 12.30 16.20 9.59
N VAL A 83 11.04 15.76 9.71
CA VAL A 83 10.09 16.28 10.72
C VAL A 83 9.63 15.23 11.73
N ARG A 84 9.99 13.96 11.51
CA ARG A 84 9.66 12.84 12.38
C ARG A 84 10.32 13.02 13.75
N ARG A 85 9.58 12.69 14.82
CA ARG A 85 10.10 12.63 16.20
C ARG A 85 9.85 11.26 16.79
N HIS A 86 10.85 10.71 17.48
CA HIS A 86 10.76 9.44 18.18
C HIS A 86 10.72 9.72 19.68
N LEU A 87 9.71 9.16 20.37
CA LEU A 87 9.63 9.18 21.82
C LEU A 87 9.44 7.74 22.29
N CYS A 88 10.46 7.18 22.92
CA CYS A 88 10.38 5.89 23.59
C CYS A 88 10.15 6.13 25.09
N LEU A 89 9.16 5.44 25.66
CA LEU A 89 8.88 5.47 27.08
C LEU A 89 9.12 4.09 27.68
N ILE A 90 9.90 4.03 28.75
CA ILE A 90 10.16 2.83 29.55
C ILE A 90 9.65 3.11 30.94
N ASP A 91 8.72 2.30 31.45
CA ASP A 91 8.09 2.48 32.76
C ASP A 91 7.54 3.91 32.98
N GLY A 92 6.97 4.51 31.93
CA GLY A 92 6.33 5.83 31.98
C GLY A 92 7.26 7.04 31.93
N ARG A 93 8.59 6.83 31.83
CA ARG A 93 9.57 7.92 31.62
C ARG A 93 10.18 7.85 30.22
N PRO A 94 10.70 8.97 29.68
CA PRO A 94 11.57 8.92 28.51
C PRO A 94 12.73 7.95 28.71
N ALA A 95 13.01 7.14 27.69
CA ALA A 95 14.19 6.29 27.64
C ALA A 95 15.46 7.14 27.73
N ALA A 96 16.44 6.66 28.48
CA ALA A 96 17.74 7.28 28.59
C ALA A 96 18.54 7.06 27.30
N GLU A 97 19.54 7.92 27.07
CA GLU A 97 20.39 7.85 25.88
C GLU A 97 21.07 6.47 25.73
N ALA A 98 21.56 5.89 26.83
CA ALA A 98 22.16 4.56 26.81
C ALA A 98 21.16 3.44 26.46
N GLU A 99 19.89 3.56 26.88
CA GLU A 99 18.84 2.60 26.54
C GLU A 99 18.49 2.70 25.05
N MET A 100 18.44 3.91 24.50
CA MET A 100 18.22 4.11 23.07
C MET A 100 19.41 3.66 22.22
N ALA A 101 20.65 3.87 22.68
CA ALA A 101 21.83 3.37 21.99
C ALA A 101 21.86 1.82 21.95
N ASP A 102 21.42 1.16 23.01
CA ASP A 102 21.28 -0.30 23.06
C ASP A 102 20.18 -0.80 22.11
N TYR A 103 19.04 -0.09 22.04
CA TYR A 103 18.01 -0.36 21.04
C TYR A 103 18.55 -0.22 19.61
N ASP A 104 19.23 0.88 19.29
CA ASP A 104 19.77 1.14 17.96
C ASP A 104 20.81 0.08 17.55
N ALA A 105 21.67 -0.33 18.50
CA ALA A 105 22.61 -1.43 18.29
C ALA A 105 21.90 -2.76 18.03
N THR A 106 20.82 -3.06 18.77
CA THR A 106 20.00 -4.26 18.55
C THR A 106 19.31 -4.24 17.20
N TYR A 107 18.76 -3.09 16.80
CA TYR A 107 18.12 -2.89 15.50
C TYR A 107 19.11 -3.12 14.35
N ALA A 108 20.32 -2.56 14.46
CA ALA A 108 21.39 -2.81 13.48
C ALA A 108 21.81 -4.29 13.43
N ALA A 109 21.94 -4.94 14.59
CA ALA A 109 22.29 -6.35 14.70
C ALA A 109 21.23 -7.28 14.10
N PHE A 110 19.94 -6.94 14.26
CA PHE A 110 18.82 -7.64 13.63
C PHE A 110 18.99 -7.69 12.11
N HIS A 111 19.13 -6.53 11.47
CA HIS A 111 19.26 -6.44 10.01
C HIS A 111 20.55 -7.10 9.51
N ALA A 112 21.67 -6.90 10.22
CA ALA A 112 22.94 -7.53 9.87
C ALA A 112 22.84 -9.06 9.91
N ARG A 113 22.16 -9.62 10.92
CA ARG A 113 21.96 -11.07 11.07
C ARG A 113 21.12 -11.65 9.95
N LEU A 114 19.99 -11.02 9.61
CA LEU A 114 19.12 -11.48 8.53
C LEU A 114 19.83 -11.45 7.17
N ARG A 115 20.56 -10.37 6.87
CA ARG A 115 21.36 -10.26 5.63
C ARG A 115 22.46 -11.32 5.57
N ALA A 116 23.13 -11.60 6.68
CA ALA A 116 24.18 -12.62 6.75
C ALA A 116 23.63 -14.05 6.56
N ALA A 117 22.37 -14.30 6.93
CA ALA A 117 21.72 -15.59 6.76
C ALA A 117 21.24 -15.85 5.32
N LEU A 118 20.94 -14.79 4.55
CA LEU A 118 20.32 -14.90 3.22
C LEU A 118 21.04 -15.85 2.24
N PRO A 119 22.38 -15.91 2.13
CA PRO A 119 23.05 -16.79 1.19
C PRO A 119 22.82 -18.29 1.45
N GLU A 120 22.63 -18.67 2.72
CA GLU A 120 22.50 -20.07 3.16
C GLU A 120 21.04 -20.43 3.52
N ALA A 121 20.13 -19.47 3.47
CA ALA A 121 18.72 -19.69 3.79
C ALA A 121 18.06 -20.57 2.72
N PRO A 122 17.30 -21.61 3.11
CA PRO A 122 16.54 -22.39 2.14
C PRO A 122 15.42 -21.55 1.51
N PRO A 123 14.96 -21.87 0.29
CA PRO A 123 13.82 -21.18 -0.32
C PRO A 123 12.57 -21.25 0.57
N GLY A 124 11.89 -20.11 0.75
CA GLY A 124 10.70 -20.02 1.61
C GLY A 124 10.99 -19.96 3.11
N ALA A 125 12.27 -19.84 3.53
CA ALA A 125 12.61 -19.65 4.93
C ALA A 125 12.06 -18.32 5.44
N SER A 126 11.47 -18.32 6.64
CA SER A 126 10.85 -17.12 7.17
C SER A 126 11.90 -16.17 7.75
N ALA A 127 11.64 -14.86 7.73
CA ALA A 127 12.48 -13.87 8.40
C ALA A 127 12.58 -14.13 9.92
N ALA A 128 11.52 -14.71 10.52
CA ALA A 128 11.50 -15.06 11.95
C ALA A 128 12.47 -16.17 12.35
N ASP A 129 12.86 -17.05 11.42
CA ASP A 129 13.83 -18.12 11.68
C ASP A 129 15.23 -17.57 11.99
N PHE A 130 15.51 -16.37 11.49
CA PHE A 130 16.81 -15.71 11.61
C PHE A 130 16.81 -14.52 12.56
N ALA A 131 15.63 -14.02 12.96
CA ALA A 131 15.50 -12.93 13.92
C ALA A 131 16.20 -13.26 15.27
N PRO A 132 17.03 -12.34 15.83
CA PRO A 132 17.52 -12.42 17.20
C PRO A 132 16.41 -12.66 18.22
N ARG A 133 16.73 -13.39 19.29
CA ARG A 133 15.81 -13.67 20.41
C ARG A 133 16.57 -13.68 21.74
N GLY A 134 15.88 -13.27 22.80
CA GLY A 134 16.35 -13.34 24.18
C GLY A 134 17.04 -12.06 24.70
N GLY A 135 17.34 -11.11 23.82
CA GLY A 135 17.77 -9.77 24.18
C GLY A 135 16.61 -8.88 24.67
N PRO A 136 16.92 -7.77 25.37
CA PRO A 136 15.91 -6.87 25.92
C PRO A 136 15.05 -6.18 24.85
N TRP A 137 15.59 -5.99 23.65
CA TRP A 137 14.93 -5.27 22.55
C TRP A 137 14.46 -6.16 21.40
N ASP A 138 14.87 -7.43 21.35
CA ASP A 138 14.66 -8.33 20.20
C ASP A 138 13.18 -8.44 19.82
N ALA A 139 12.30 -8.60 20.81
CA ALA A 139 10.87 -8.68 20.59
C ALA A 139 10.29 -7.35 20.05
N MET A 140 10.82 -6.21 20.52
CA MET A 140 10.39 -4.89 20.07
C MET A 140 10.82 -4.63 18.63
N VAL A 141 12.07 -4.95 18.27
CA VAL A 141 12.58 -4.84 16.90
C VAL A 141 11.80 -5.76 15.96
N ALA A 142 11.59 -7.03 16.34
CA ALA A 142 10.82 -7.97 15.53
C ALA A 142 9.35 -7.53 15.35
N HIS A 143 8.74 -6.95 16.38
CA HIS A 143 7.40 -6.39 16.31
C HIS A 143 7.33 -5.15 15.41
N TRP A 144 8.34 -4.29 15.49
CA TRP A 144 8.46 -3.11 14.64
C TRP A 144 8.60 -3.50 13.17
N GLU A 145 9.55 -4.39 12.85
CA GLU A 145 9.83 -4.82 11.47
C GLU A 145 8.67 -5.60 10.84
N GLY A 146 8.12 -6.59 11.54
CA GLY A 146 7.03 -7.37 10.97
C GLY A 146 5.68 -6.65 11.05
N PRO A 147 4.94 -6.76 12.17
CA PRO A 147 3.59 -6.22 12.28
C PRO A 147 3.43 -4.72 11.99
N VAL A 148 4.38 -3.87 12.38
CA VAL A 148 4.22 -2.41 12.21
C VAL A 148 4.60 -1.94 10.81
N ILE A 149 5.77 -2.35 10.29
CA ILE A 149 6.26 -1.91 8.97
C ILE A 149 5.63 -2.74 7.84
N CYS A 150 5.65 -4.07 7.96
CA CYS A 150 5.22 -4.97 6.90
C CYS A 150 3.76 -5.43 7.01
N ALA A 151 3.06 -5.10 8.11
CA ALA A 151 1.68 -5.49 8.37
C ALA A 151 1.45 -7.01 8.42
N ALA A 152 2.50 -7.78 8.73
CA ALA A 152 2.48 -9.23 8.88
C ALA A 152 3.56 -9.69 9.88
N PRO A 153 3.36 -10.79 10.63
CA PRO A 153 4.42 -11.36 11.45
C PRO A 153 5.62 -11.81 10.59
N LEU A 154 6.84 -11.68 11.12
CA LEU A 154 8.05 -12.14 10.43
C LEU A 154 8.04 -13.64 10.06
N ALA A 155 7.21 -14.44 10.74
CA ALA A 155 7.06 -15.87 10.47
C ALA A 155 6.26 -16.15 9.18
N GLU A 156 5.51 -15.16 8.70
CA GLU A 156 4.72 -15.22 7.47
C GLU A 156 5.44 -14.54 6.29
N MET A 157 6.66 -14.06 6.50
CA MET A 157 7.45 -13.35 5.50
C MET A 157 8.65 -14.16 5.09
N ASP A 158 8.80 -14.45 3.80
CA ASP A 158 10.04 -14.99 3.26
C ASP A 158 11.20 -14.01 3.55
N LEU A 159 12.37 -14.56 3.92
CA LEU A 159 13.54 -13.76 4.30
C LEU A 159 14.01 -12.82 3.19
N ARG A 160 14.01 -13.28 1.93
CA ARG A 160 14.43 -12.47 0.79
C ARG A 160 13.43 -11.37 0.55
N ASP A 161 12.14 -11.71 0.49
CA ASP A 161 11.08 -10.73 0.26
C ASP A 161 11.07 -9.66 1.37
N PHE A 162 11.24 -10.07 2.64
CA PHE A 162 11.40 -9.13 3.76
C PHE A 162 12.57 -8.16 3.54
N LEU A 163 13.75 -8.67 3.16
CA LEU A 163 14.92 -7.82 2.92
C LEU A 163 14.76 -6.92 1.68
N ASP A 164 14.01 -7.35 0.68
CA ASP A 164 13.71 -6.56 -0.53
C ASP A 164 12.67 -5.45 -0.27
N THR A 165 11.93 -5.52 0.85
CA THR A 165 10.99 -4.45 1.25
C THR A 165 11.66 -3.28 1.98
N GLN A 166 12.96 -3.32 2.22
CA GLN A 166 13.67 -2.27 2.95
C GLN A 166 13.71 -0.97 2.15
N LEU A 167 13.42 0.14 2.82
CA LEU A 167 13.23 1.45 2.18
C LEU A 167 14.31 2.43 2.62
N ASP A 168 14.83 3.19 1.66
CA ASP A 168 15.71 4.32 1.92
C ASP A 168 14.96 5.66 2.03
N ALA A 169 15.63 6.65 2.61
CA ALA A 169 15.19 8.04 2.62
C ALA A 169 15.44 8.72 1.25
N PRO A 170 14.73 9.83 0.93
CA PRO A 170 13.69 10.46 1.72
C PRO A 170 12.32 9.84 1.48
N ASN A 171 11.48 9.82 2.52
CA ASN A 171 10.09 9.40 2.43
C ASN A 171 9.19 10.64 2.43
N TRP A 172 8.57 10.96 1.30
CA TRP A 172 7.76 12.18 1.21
C TRP A 172 6.33 11.98 1.69
N LEU A 173 5.80 13.00 2.37
CA LEU A 173 4.38 13.18 2.61
C LEU A 173 3.80 14.24 1.68
N LEU A 174 2.52 14.08 1.37
CA LEU A 174 1.73 15.09 0.67
C LEU A 174 0.85 15.82 1.69
N PRO A 175 0.91 17.16 1.81
CA PRO A 175 0.07 17.92 2.74
C PRO A 175 -1.43 17.63 2.60
N GLN A 176 -1.89 17.35 1.38
CA GLN A 176 -3.30 17.04 1.11
C GLN A 176 -3.62 15.55 1.20
N GLY A 177 -2.65 14.68 1.50
CA GLY A 177 -2.80 13.23 1.55
C GLY A 177 -2.72 12.53 0.19
N ILE A 178 -2.25 11.28 0.19
CA ILE A 178 -2.07 10.47 -1.03
C ILE A 178 -3.40 10.12 -1.69
N GLY A 179 -4.44 9.84 -0.90
CA GLY A 179 -5.78 9.56 -1.43
C GLY A 179 -6.34 10.71 -2.26
N ASN A 180 -6.16 11.96 -1.81
CA ASN A 180 -6.56 13.14 -2.58
C ASN A 180 -5.70 13.34 -3.83
N PHE A 181 -4.39 13.11 -3.74
CA PHE A 181 -3.50 13.13 -4.90
C PHE A 181 -3.93 12.14 -5.98
N LEU A 182 -4.20 10.87 -5.62
CA LEU A 182 -4.69 9.88 -6.57
C LEU A 182 -6.09 10.22 -7.12
N SER A 183 -6.95 10.83 -6.31
CA SER A 183 -8.24 11.34 -6.78
C SER A 183 -8.07 12.41 -7.86
N GLY A 184 -7.06 13.29 -7.72
CA GLY A 184 -6.66 14.22 -8.75
C GLY A 184 -6.18 13.53 -10.04
N LEU A 185 -5.42 12.43 -9.93
CA LEU A 185 -4.98 11.66 -11.10
C LEU A 185 -6.12 10.96 -11.85
N ALA A 186 -7.25 10.72 -11.19
CA ALA A 186 -8.45 10.18 -11.81
C ALA A 186 -9.24 11.22 -12.62
N ALA A 187 -8.98 12.52 -12.41
CA ALA A 187 -9.69 13.59 -13.11
C ALA A 187 -9.52 13.48 -14.62
N GLY A 188 -10.64 13.55 -15.34
CA GLY A 188 -10.68 13.43 -16.80
C GLY A 188 -10.50 12.01 -17.34
N LEU A 189 -10.37 10.99 -16.49
CA LEU A 189 -10.44 9.59 -16.91
C LEU A 189 -11.91 9.13 -17.00
N PRO A 190 -12.25 8.23 -17.94
CA PRO A 190 -13.60 7.70 -18.11
C PRO A 190 -13.90 6.60 -17.07
N VAL A 191 -14.04 7.00 -15.80
CA VAL A 191 -14.34 6.11 -14.68
C VAL A 191 -15.85 6.04 -14.44
N THR A 192 -16.39 4.81 -14.39
CA THR A 192 -17.72 4.54 -13.88
C THR A 192 -17.60 4.05 -12.44
N TYR A 193 -18.09 4.85 -11.49
CA TYR A 193 -18.11 4.50 -10.06
C TYR A 193 -19.37 3.71 -9.69
N GLY A 194 -19.33 2.96 -8.58
CA GLY A 194 -20.41 2.07 -8.18
C GLY A 194 -20.63 0.89 -9.14
N ALA A 195 -19.64 0.60 -9.98
CA ALA A 195 -19.69 -0.40 -11.03
C ALA A 195 -18.84 -1.62 -10.64
N ALA A 196 -19.34 -2.42 -9.68
CA ALA A 196 -18.67 -3.64 -9.26
C ALA A 196 -18.78 -4.71 -10.37
N VAL A 197 -17.63 -5.14 -10.91
CA VAL A 197 -17.58 -6.23 -11.88
C VAL A 197 -17.66 -7.55 -11.12
N GLU A 198 -18.70 -8.31 -11.38
CA GLU A 198 -19.00 -9.59 -10.71
C GLU A 198 -18.55 -10.79 -11.56
N ARG A 199 -18.59 -10.63 -12.89
CA ARG A 199 -18.12 -11.63 -13.84
C ARG A 199 -17.34 -10.98 -14.97
N LEU A 200 -16.26 -11.60 -15.39
CA LEU A 200 -15.52 -11.24 -16.59
C LEU A 200 -15.42 -12.44 -17.52
N ARG A 201 -16.18 -12.39 -18.62
CA ARG A 201 -16.05 -13.38 -19.69
C ARG A 201 -14.87 -12.99 -20.58
N TRP A 202 -14.03 -13.93 -20.96
CA TRP A 202 -12.85 -13.64 -21.76
C TRP A 202 -12.48 -14.79 -22.70
N GLY A 203 -11.73 -14.48 -23.75
CA GLY A 203 -11.24 -15.45 -24.72
C GLY A 203 -10.74 -14.77 -25.99
N GLY A 204 -10.54 -15.55 -27.06
CA GLY A 204 -10.03 -15.03 -28.34
C GLY A 204 -10.91 -13.96 -29.01
N ALA A 205 -12.18 -13.84 -28.60
CA ALA A 205 -13.12 -12.85 -29.11
C ALA A 205 -13.10 -11.49 -28.36
N GLY A 206 -12.32 -11.38 -27.27
CA GLY A 206 -12.27 -10.19 -26.42
C GLY A 206 -12.76 -10.46 -25.00
N VAL A 207 -13.24 -9.42 -24.32
CA VAL A 207 -13.71 -9.48 -22.94
C VAL A 207 -15.08 -8.83 -22.78
N VAL A 208 -15.89 -9.36 -21.86
CA VAL A 208 -17.16 -8.76 -21.45
C VAL A 208 -17.24 -8.76 -19.93
N ALA A 209 -17.29 -7.57 -19.33
CA ALA A 209 -17.53 -7.38 -17.91
C ALA A 209 -19.03 -7.26 -17.64
N GLU A 210 -19.49 -7.95 -16.60
CA GLU A 210 -20.87 -8.01 -16.17
C GLU A 210 -20.98 -7.63 -14.68
N GLY A 211 -22.04 -6.91 -14.33
CA GLY A 211 -22.43 -6.59 -12.96
C GLY A 211 -23.75 -5.84 -12.92
N ALA A 212 -24.14 -5.28 -11.77
CA ALA A 212 -25.38 -4.50 -11.64
C ALA A 212 -25.46 -3.28 -12.61
N PHE A 213 -24.31 -2.80 -13.11
CA PHE A 213 -24.22 -1.74 -14.12
C PHE A 213 -24.58 -2.19 -15.55
N GLY A 214 -24.88 -3.49 -15.75
CA GLY A 214 -25.11 -4.09 -17.06
C GLY A 214 -23.86 -4.77 -17.60
N GLN A 215 -23.62 -4.62 -18.91
CA GLN A 215 -22.49 -5.25 -19.60
C GLN A 215 -21.65 -4.22 -20.33
N VAL A 216 -20.33 -4.42 -20.32
CA VAL A 216 -19.36 -3.63 -21.09
C VAL A 216 -18.42 -4.58 -21.82
N ALA A 217 -18.41 -4.52 -23.15
CA ALA A 217 -17.48 -5.26 -23.99
C ALA A 217 -16.21 -4.44 -24.26
N ALA A 218 -15.08 -5.13 -24.42
CA ALA A 218 -13.81 -4.54 -24.84
C ALA A 218 -12.94 -5.58 -25.55
N ARG A 219 -11.82 -5.15 -26.16
CA ARG A 219 -10.87 -6.09 -26.80
C ARG A 219 -9.99 -6.80 -25.78
N ALA A 220 -9.68 -6.12 -24.67
CA ALA A 220 -8.88 -6.66 -23.57
C ALA A 220 -9.30 -6.01 -22.24
N ALA A 221 -8.96 -6.66 -21.12
CA ALA A 221 -9.14 -6.13 -19.78
C ALA A 221 -7.81 -6.10 -19.01
N ILE A 222 -7.63 -5.09 -18.17
CA ILE A 222 -6.61 -5.05 -17.11
C ILE A 222 -7.36 -5.11 -15.78
N VAL A 223 -7.10 -6.17 -15.01
CA VAL A 223 -7.73 -6.38 -13.70
C VAL A 223 -6.77 -5.94 -12.62
N THR A 224 -7.18 -4.98 -11.78
CA THR A 224 -6.34 -4.41 -10.71
C THR A 224 -6.94 -4.61 -9.31
N LEU A 225 -7.72 -5.68 -9.15
CA LEU A 225 -8.27 -6.08 -7.85
C LEU A 225 -7.14 -6.47 -6.89
N PRO A 226 -7.28 -6.20 -5.58
CA PRO A 226 -6.43 -6.80 -4.57
C PRO A 226 -6.45 -8.34 -4.64
N THR A 227 -5.31 -8.99 -4.43
CA THR A 227 -5.19 -10.47 -4.44
C THR A 227 -6.18 -11.12 -3.48
N ALA A 228 -6.36 -10.55 -2.29
CA ALA A 228 -7.35 -11.00 -1.32
C ALA A 228 -8.81 -11.00 -1.85
N LEU A 229 -9.18 -10.08 -2.76
CA LEU A 229 -10.51 -10.10 -3.39
C LEU A 229 -10.62 -11.15 -4.50
N LEU A 230 -9.52 -11.39 -5.23
CA LEU A 230 -9.46 -12.47 -6.22
C LEU A 230 -9.58 -13.83 -5.53
N ALA A 231 -8.79 -14.07 -4.48
CA ALA A 231 -8.84 -15.26 -3.64
C ALA A 231 -10.20 -15.48 -2.96
N ALA A 232 -10.92 -14.41 -2.61
CA ALA A 232 -12.27 -14.48 -2.08
C ALA A 232 -13.36 -14.72 -3.15
N GLY A 233 -12.99 -14.82 -4.43
CA GLY A 233 -13.94 -15.03 -5.53
C GLY A 233 -14.83 -13.82 -5.83
N ALA A 234 -14.39 -12.60 -5.47
CA ALA A 234 -15.18 -11.38 -5.69
C ALA A 234 -15.43 -11.07 -7.17
N LEU A 235 -14.56 -11.59 -8.06
CA LEU A 235 -14.70 -11.52 -9.51
C LEU A 235 -14.63 -12.93 -10.10
N ARG A 236 -15.69 -13.38 -10.76
CA ARG A 236 -15.70 -14.67 -11.46
C ARG A 236 -15.16 -14.54 -12.88
N PHE A 237 -14.12 -15.29 -13.21
CA PHE A 237 -13.62 -15.41 -14.59
C PHE A 237 -14.36 -16.52 -15.33
N ASP A 238 -14.67 -16.27 -16.60
CA ASP A 238 -15.31 -17.26 -17.47
C ASP A 238 -14.66 -17.28 -18.88
N PRO A 239 -13.92 -18.33 -19.26
CA PRO A 239 -13.61 -19.52 -18.45
C PRO A 239 -12.78 -19.15 -17.19
N PRO A 240 -12.67 -20.06 -16.21
CA PRO A 240 -11.80 -19.84 -15.05
C PRO A 240 -10.37 -19.48 -15.45
N LEU A 241 -9.67 -18.77 -14.55
CA LEU A 241 -8.24 -18.52 -14.73
C LEU A 241 -7.47 -19.85 -14.74
N PRO A 242 -6.26 -19.89 -15.33
CA PRO A 242 -5.36 -21.03 -15.14
C PRO A 242 -5.17 -21.30 -13.64
N ALA A 243 -5.16 -22.58 -13.25
CA ALA A 243 -5.12 -22.99 -11.85
C ALA A 243 -3.94 -22.37 -11.08
N GLU A 244 -2.75 -22.27 -11.70
CA GLU A 244 -1.58 -21.62 -11.10
C GLU A 244 -1.80 -20.13 -10.83
N THR A 245 -2.53 -19.43 -11.71
CA THR A 245 -2.85 -18.01 -11.52
C THR A 245 -3.88 -17.80 -10.41
N GLU A 246 -4.86 -18.70 -10.30
CA GLU A 246 -5.84 -18.68 -9.21
C GLU A 246 -5.16 -18.96 -7.87
N GLN A 247 -4.31 -20.00 -7.82
CA GLN A 247 -3.56 -20.35 -6.61
C GLN A 247 -2.62 -19.23 -6.16
N ALA A 248 -1.95 -18.54 -7.08
CA ALA A 248 -1.08 -17.41 -6.74
C ALA A 248 -1.80 -16.27 -6.00
N ALA A 249 -3.10 -16.08 -6.22
CA ALA A 249 -3.88 -15.09 -5.46
C ALA A 249 -4.06 -15.50 -3.99
N HIS A 250 -4.08 -16.80 -3.69
CA HIS A 250 -4.14 -17.34 -2.33
C HIS A 250 -2.77 -17.35 -1.65
N ASP A 251 -1.71 -17.63 -2.41
CA ASP A 251 -0.33 -17.74 -1.89
C ASP A 251 0.33 -16.37 -1.61
N LEU A 252 -0.28 -15.28 -2.10
CA LEU A 252 0.19 -13.91 -1.91
C LEU A 252 -0.85 -13.06 -1.13
N PRO A 253 -1.08 -13.37 0.17
CA PRO A 253 -1.97 -12.59 1.00
C PRO A 253 -1.44 -11.17 1.19
N LEU A 254 -2.37 -10.24 1.45
CA LEU A 254 -2.02 -8.87 1.80
C LEU A 254 -1.98 -8.72 3.32
N GLY A 255 -0.92 -8.09 3.83
CA GLY A 255 -0.83 -7.67 5.23
C GLY A 255 -2.00 -6.76 5.63
N LEU A 256 -2.34 -6.78 6.93
CA LEU A 256 -3.44 -6.02 7.49
C LEU A 256 -2.93 -5.06 8.56
N LEU A 257 -3.11 -3.77 8.31
CA LEU A 257 -2.78 -2.70 9.24
C LEU A 257 -3.98 -1.75 9.36
N ASN A 258 -4.25 -1.30 10.59
CA ASN A 258 -5.23 -0.26 10.86
C ASN A 258 -4.51 0.99 11.36
N LYS A 259 -5.04 2.16 10.97
CA LYS A 259 -4.58 3.46 11.45
C LYS A 259 -5.65 4.11 12.30
N ILE A 260 -5.24 4.65 13.44
CA ILE A 260 -6.11 5.43 14.33
C ILE A 260 -5.50 6.82 14.43
N GLY A 261 -6.26 7.82 13.97
CA GLY A 261 -5.91 9.22 14.13
C GLY A 261 -6.49 9.74 15.44
N LEU A 262 -5.63 10.27 16.32
CA LEU A 262 -6.02 10.88 17.58
C LEU A 262 -5.65 12.36 17.54
N ARG A 263 -6.64 13.24 17.73
CA ARG A 263 -6.37 14.67 17.87
C ARG A 263 -5.82 14.94 19.26
N ALA A 264 -4.52 15.20 19.35
CA ALA A 264 -3.92 15.73 20.57
C ALA A 264 -4.34 17.20 20.76
N ALA A 265 -4.95 17.53 21.90
CA ALA A 265 -5.35 18.89 22.27
C ALA A 265 -5.05 19.13 23.76
N GLY A 266 -4.85 20.39 24.14
CA GLY A 266 -4.58 20.76 25.54
C GLY A 266 -3.14 20.57 25.99
N GLU A 267 -2.96 20.39 27.30
CA GLU A 267 -1.67 20.18 27.97
C GLU A 267 -1.13 18.75 27.77
N ASP A 268 -2.01 17.75 27.62
CA ASP A 268 -1.69 16.32 27.47
C ASP A 268 -1.23 15.91 26.06
N ARG A 269 -0.61 16.82 25.30
CA ARG A 269 -0.16 16.57 23.92
C ARG A 269 1.21 15.90 23.81
N LEU A 270 1.67 15.21 24.85
CA LEU A 270 2.95 14.47 24.88
C LEU A 270 4.16 15.33 24.42
N GLY A 271 4.15 16.63 24.74
CA GLY A 271 5.20 17.57 24.31
C GLY A 271 5.20 17.92 22.81
N LEU A 272 4.19 17.48 22.05
CA LEU A 272 4.01 17.85 20.64
C LEU A 272 3.60 19.32 20.52
N ALA A 273 3.96 19.95 19.40
CA ALA A 273 3.45 21.27 19.08
C ALA A 273 1.92 21.21 18.87
N PRO A 274 1.17 22.30 19.13
CA PRO A 274 -0.23 22.36 18.75
C PRO A 274 -0.37 22.04 17.26
N PHE A 275 -1.35 21.21 16.93
CA PHE A 275 -1.66 20.92 15.53
C PHE A 275 -2.29 22.18 14.90
N THR A 276 -1.46 23.00 14.26
CA THR A 276 -1.89 24.13 13.44
C THR A 276 -2.03 23.61 12.02
N GLY A 277 -3.26 23.28 11.61
CA GLY A 277 -3.56 22.73 10.28
C GLY A 277 -2.97 23.53 9.14
#